data_AF-W7QA01-F1
#
_entry.id   AF-W7QA01-F1
#
_cell.length_a   1.000
_cell.length_b   1.000
_cell.length_c   1.000
_cell.angle_alpha   90.00
_cell.angle_beta   90.00
_cell.angle_gamma   90.00
#
_symmetry.space_group_name_H-M   'P 1'
#
loop_
_entity.id
_entity.type
_entity.pdbx_description
1 polymer ?
#
loop_
_entity_poly.entity_id
_entity_poly.type
_entity_poly.pdbx_seq_one_letter_code
_entity_poly.pdbx_strand_id
1 'polypeptide(L)'
;MVIETEEAPGTLRVLDYTLEGRSPETIVFGANLDHPGVANDGLAGVAVGVALFEALRQRKQQTNFSYRLVLAPGIIGNEYYLGHLSDEERTQLLEGVMLEMLGSPTELSLQFSRHKESNIEIALAEALEKSGCRHHTGAFESALINDEYIWEAYGIPMASLSRFPYPEYHTDLDSVELMSQACLEEAVGVLLQAIETLESGGIVRKRFSGNVCLSHPEYDLYIDPGQVAFGDIPDDERRRMRLLMDIIPTLSRPTSMNMLAVRVGLPLERVEEYLEKWVRCGLLDSK
;
A
#
# COMPACT_ATOMS: atom_id res chain seq x y z
N MET A 1 32.21 22.66 28.63
CA MET A 1 31.77 21.85 27.47
C MET A 1 31.85 22.76 26.27
N VAL A 2 32.51 22.30 25.20
CA VAL A 2 32.63 23.03 23.94
C VAL A 2 31.86 22.20 22.91
N ILE A 3 31.00 22.86 22.13
CA ILE A 3 30.37 22.25 20.95
C ILE A 3 31.11 22.84 19.76
N GLU A 4 31.83 21.99 19.02
CA GLU A 4 32.50 22.37 17.77
C GLU A 4 31.63 21.91 16.60
N THR A 5 31.16 22.86 15.79
CA THR A 5 30.38 22.60 14.57
C THR A 5 31.00 23.32 13.38
N GLU A 6 30.87 22.75 12.20
CA GLU A 6 31.31 23.32 10.93
C GLU A 6 30.14 23.33 9.94
N GLU A 7 29.94 24.45 9.24
CA GLU A 7 29.04 24.54 8.09
C GLU A 7 29.87 24.46 6.80
N ALA A 8 29.63 23.43 6.00
CA ALA A 8 30.37 23.17 4.76
C ALA A 8 29.47 22.46 3.72
N PRO A 9 29.84 22.45 2.43
CA PRO A 9 29.17 21.62 1.43
C PRO A 9 29.12 20.15 1.86
N GLY A 10 27.94 19.54 1.78
CA GLY A 10 27.69 18.17 2.22
C GLY A 10 27.09 17.27 1.14
N THR A 11 26.69 16.08 1.53
CA THR A 11 25.97 15.13 0.67
C THR A 11 24.76 14.61 1.42
N LEU A 12 23.58 14.75 0.80
CA LEU A 12 22.37 14.07 1.25
C LEU A 12 22.38 12.66 0.68
N ARG A 13 22.21 11.65 1.53
CA ARG A 13 22.20 10.23 1.13
C ARG A 13 20.81 9.67 1.31
N VAL A 14 20.30 9.06 0.26
CA VAL A 14 19.09 8.23 0.30
C VAL A 14 19.50 6.84 -0.16
N LEU A 15 18.99 5.82 0.50
CA LEU A 15 19.17 4.44 0.08
C LEU A 15 17.85 3.96 -0.47
N ASP A 16 17.86 3.36 -1.65
CA ASP A 16 16.71 2.61 -2.14
C ASP A 16 17.11 1.23 -2.65
N TYR A 17 16.12 0.34 -2.64
CA TYR A 17 16.26 -1.01 -3.16
C TYR A 17 14.94 -1.45 -3.76
N THR A 18 14.98 -1.88 -5.03
CA THR A 18 13.80 -2.36 -5.75
C THR A 18 13.87 -3.87 -5.94
N LEU A 19 12.79 -4.54 -5.58
CA LEU A 19 12.50 -5.92 -5.96
C LEU A 19 11.56 -5.90 -7.17
N GLU A 20 12.10 -6.28 -8.33
CA GLU A 20 11.36 -6.28 -9.60
C GLU A 20 10.31 -7.38 -9.67
N GLY A 21 9.05 -6.97 -9.81
CA GLY A 21 7.91 -7.84 -10.08
C GLY A 21 7.73 -8.13 -11.56
N ARG A 22 6.57 -8.70 -11.91
CA ARG A 22 6.14 -8.86 -13.30
C ARG A 22 5.68 -7.54 -13.92
N SER A 23 5.13 -6.66 -13.08
CA SER A 23 4.72 -5.32 -13.45
C SER A 23 5.74 -4.27 -12.97
N PRO A 24 5.99 -3.21 -13.76
CA PRO A 24 6.76 -2.05 -13.31
C PRO A 24 6.02 -1.20 -12.26
N GLU A 25 4.70 -1.38 -12.08
CA GLU A 25 3.99 -0.68 -11.00
C GLU A 25 4.56 -1.09 -9.65
N THR A 26 4.99 -0.07 -8.90
CA THR A 26 5.80 -0.23 -7.71
C THR A 26 5.04 0.23 -6.48
N ILE A 27 4.98 -0.61 -5.46
CA ILE A 27 4.51 -0.26 -4.12
C ILE A 27 5.72 0.11 -3.27
N VAL A 28 5.70 1.32 -2.70
CA VAL A 28 6.84 1.88 -1.97
C VAL A 28 6.67 1.69 -0.47
N PHE A 29 7.76 1.35 0.21
CA PHE A 29 7.88 1.38 1.66
C PHE A 29 8.94 2.41 2.04
N GLY A 30 8.54 3.44 2.78
CA GLY A 30 9.42 4.53 3.20
C GLY A 30 9.76 4.42 4.68
N ALA A 31 10.99 4.77 5.07
CA ALA A 31 11.37 4.94 6.47
C ALA A 31 12.48 6.00 6.63
N ASN A 32 12.55 6.61 7.80
CA ASN A 32 13.47 7.71 8.07
C ASN A 32 14.82 7.19 8.60
N LEU A 33 15.91 7.64 7.98
CA LEU A 33 17.30 7.23 8.32
C LEU A 33 18.19 8.45 8.58
N ASP A 34 17.91 9.15 9.67
CA ASP A 34 18.57 10.41 10.01
C ASP A 34 18.59 10.77 11.49
N HIS A 35 17.71 10.20 12.32
CA HIS A 35 17.57 10.58 13.72
C HIS A 35 18.73 10.00 14.57
N PRO A 36 19.64 10.83 15.10
CA PRO A 36 20.74 10.34 15.92
C PRO A 36 20.29 10.13 17.38
N GLY A 37 20.77 9.06 18.00
CA GLY A 37 20.59 8.84 19.44
C GLY A 37 19.19 8.40 19.85
N VAL A 38 18.34 8.04 18.89
CA VAL A 38 17.02 7.43 19.11
C VAL A 38 16.88 6.13 18.32
N ALA A 39 16.11 5.17 18.83
CA ALA A 39 15.98 3.83 18.24
C ALA A 39 14.62 3.61 17.55
N ASN A 40 13.52 4.08 18.14
CA ASN A 40 12.19 3.88 17.60
C ASN A 40 11.90 4.86 16.48
N ASP A 41 12.11 6.16 16.72
CA ASP A 41 11.89 7.21 15.74
C ASP A 41 12.94 7.17 14.63
N GLY A 42 12.60 6.52 13.51
CA GLY A 42 13.49 6.25 12.38
C GLY A 42 13.97 4.80 12.31
N LEU A 43 14.93 4.40 13.15
CA LEU A 43 15.63 3.10 13.01
C LEU A 43 14.73 1.87 13.12
N ALA A 44 13.67 1.89 13.93
CA ALA A 44 12.72 0.78 13.99
C ALA A 44 11.98 0.58 12.66
N GLY A 45 11.57 1.67 12.00
CA GLY A 45 10.96 1.62 10.67
C GLY A 45 11.92 1.05 9.62
N VAL A 46 13.20 1.47 9.68
CA VAL A 46 14.27 0.94 8.84
C VAL A 46 14.44 -0.56 9.05
N ALA A 47 14.50 -1.03 10.30
CA ALA A 47 14.66 -2.45 10.62
C ALA A 47 13.49 -3.31 10.10
N VAL A 48 12.25 -2.83 10.26
CA VAL A 48 11.06 -3.49 9.71
C VAL A 48 11.11 -3.53 8.18
N GLY A 49 11.45 -2.41 7.53
CA GLY A 49 11.56 -2.34 6.07
C GLY A 49 12.61 -3.31 5.52
N VAL A 50 13.79 -3.38 6.15
CA VAL A 50 14.84 -4.34 5.76
C VAL A 50 14.35 -5.78 5.94
N ALA A 51 13.79 -6.11 7.10
CA ALA A 51 13.29 -7.47 7.37
C ALA A 51 12.16 -7.89 6.39
N LEU A 52 11.26 -6.97 6.05
CA LEU A 52 10.24 -7.17 5.03
C LEU A 52 10.88 -7.54 3.68
N PHE A 53 11.86 -6.76 3.22
CA PHE A 53 12.51 -6.99 1.92
C PHE A 53 13.38 -8.24 1.90
N GLU A 54 13.99 -8.61 3.03
CA GLU A 54 14.66 -9.90 3.17
C GLU A 54 13.68 -11.07 3.00
N ALA A 55 12.50 -10.99 3.61
CA ALA A 55 11.45 -12.00 3.46
C ALA A 55 10.91 -12.06 2.03
N LEU A 56 10.68 -10.91 1.38
CA LEU A 56 10.23 -10.86 -0.02
C LEU A 56 11.27 -11.45 -0.98
N ARG A 57 12.56 -11.19 -0.76
CA ARG A 57 13.64 -11.75 -1.59
C ARG A 57 13.75 -13.27 -1.48
N GLN A 58 13.31 -13.85 -0.36
CA GLN A 58 13.32 -15.30 -0.14
C GLN A 58 12.13 -16.03 -0.79
N ARG A 59 11.17 -15.29 -1.37
CA ARG A 59 10.04 -15.88 -2.09
C ARG A 59 10.53 -16.68 -3.30
N LYS A 60 9.90 -17.83 -3.52
CA LYS A 60 10.18 -18.67 -4.71
C LYS A 60 9.50 -18.16 -5.97
N GLN A 61 8.36 -17.48 -5.80
CA GLN A 61 7.56 -16.97 -6.90
C GLN A 61 7.86 -15.49 -7.07
N GLN A 62 8.03 -15.07 -8.31
CA GLN A 62 8.12 -13.65 -8.65
C GLN A 62 6.79 -12.97 -8.34
N THR A 63 6.87 -11.79 -7.75
CA THR A 63 5.69 -10.98 -7.42
C THR A 63 5.05 -10.37 -8.66
N ASN A 64 3.76 -10.08 -8.57
CA ASN A 64 3.00 -9.36 -9.57
C ASN A 64 3.44 -7.90 -9.62
N PHE A 65 3.42 -7.20 -8.49
CA PHE A 65 3.93 -5.83 -8.38
C PHE A 65 5.42 -5.80 -8.10
N SER A 66 6.05 -4.68 -8.44
CA SER A 66 7.38 -4.33 -7.95
C SER A 66 7.26 -3.71 -6.55
N TYR A 67 8.31 -3.85 -5.75
CA TYR A 67 8.36 -3.30 -4.39
C TYR A 67 9.64 -2.51 -4.21
N ARG A 68 9.55 -1.32 -3.61
CA ARG A 68 10.71 -0.48 -3.38
C ARG A 68 10.82 -0.04 -1.93
N LEU A 69 11.96 -0.27 -1.31
CA LEU A 69 12.29 0.29 0.00
C LEU A 69 13.04 1.60 -0.23
N VAL A 70 12.63 2.67 0.43
CA VAL A 70 13.31 3.97 0.40
C VAL A 70 13.62 4.41 1.84
N LEU A 71 14.90 4.56 2.14
CA LEU A 71 15.41 5.00 3.43
C LEU A 71 16.05 6.37 3.25
N ALA A 72 15.39 7.42 3.75
CA ALA A 72 15.76 8.80 3.47
C ALA A 72 15.84 9.61 4.78
N PRO A 73 16.65 10.68 4.82
CA PRO A 73 16.49 11.70 5.84
C PRO A 73 15.12 12.35 5.77
N GLY A 74 14.54 12.64 6.93
CA GLY A 74 13.19 13.16 7.02
C GLY A 74 12.99 14.45 6.26
N ILE A 75 11.80 14.61 5.69
CA ILE A 75 11.36 15.76 4.89
C ILE A 75 12.22 16.00 3.65
N ILE A 76 13.41 16.57 3.83
CA ILE A 76 14.30 16.98 2.75
C ILE A 76 14.81 15.78 1.95
N GLY A 77 15.05 14.63 2.57
CA GLY A 77 15.51 13.45 1.86
C GLY A 77 14.45 12.90 0.91
N ASN A 78 13.20 12.81 1.37
CA ASN A 78 12.07 12.39 0.54
C ASN A 78 11.82 13.37 -0.62
N GLU A 79 11.84 14.68 -0.35
CA GLU A 79 11.68 15.71 -1.38
C GLU A 79 12.77 15.62 -2.46
N TYR A 80 14.04 15.51 -2.06
CA TYR A 80 15.14 15.39 -3.00
C TYR A 80 15.08 14.06 -3.76
N TYR A 81 14.77 12.95 -3.10
CA TYR A 81 14.62 11.65 -3.77
C TYR A 81 13.58 11.73 -4.88
N LEU A 82 12.37 12.16 -4.56
CA LEU A 82 11.27 12.26 -5.51
C LEU A 82 11.55 13.27 -6.62
N GLY A 83 12.16 14.41 -6.30
CA GLY A 83 12.55 15.44 -7.26
C GLY A 83 13.65 15.00 -8.25
N HIS A 84 14.47 14.00 -7.89
CA HIS A 84 15.51 13.45 -8.76
C HIS A 84 15.04 12.29 -9.64
N LEU A 85 13.92 11.65 -9.31
CA LEU A 85 13.29 10.66 -10.19
C LEU A 85 12.82 11.33 -11.48
N SER A 86 13.04 10.66 -12.61
CA SER A 86 12.40 11.05 -13.87
C SER A 86 10.88 10.95 -13.76
N ASP A 87 10.15 11.66 -14.63
CA ASP A 87 8.69 11.58 -14.67
C ASP A 87 8.23 10.12 -14.90
N GLU A 88 8.96 9.35 -15.72
CA GLU A 88 8.62 7.95 -16.00
C GLU A 88 8.79 7.07 -14.76
N GLU A 89 9.91 7.17 -14.04
CA GLU A 89 10.11 6.46 -12.76
C GLU A 89 9.05 6.85 -11.74
N ARG A 90 8.71 8.15 -11.64
CA ARG A 90 7.71 8.63 -10.70
C ARG A 90 6.32 8.09 -11.02
N THR A 91 5.94 8.01 -12.30
CA THR A 91 4.64 7.45 -12.71
C THR A 91 4.49 5.95 -12.44
N GLN A 92 5.60 5.22 -12.28
CA GLN A 92 5.60 3.81 -11.89
C GLN A 92 5.34 3.62 -10.39
N LEU A 93 5.59 4.63 -9.55
CA LEU A 93 5.29 4.58 -8.13
C LEU A 93 3.78 4.68 -7.92
N LEU A 94 3.17 3.53 -7.65
CA LEU A 94 1.71 3.38 -7.63
C LEU A 94 1.10 3.97 -6.36
N GLU A 95 1.70 3.64 -5.22
CA GLU A 95 1.23 3.92 -3.85
C GLU A 95 2.28 3.41 -2.86
N GLY A 96 2.12 3.69 -1.57
CA GLY A 96 3.06 3.19 -0.58
C GLY A 96 2.63 3.32 0.88
N VAL A 97 3.58 3.02 1.77
CA VAL A 97 3.41 3.02 3.22
C VAL A 97 4.66 3.60 3.88
N MET A 98 4.50 4.62 4.71
CA MET A 98 5.52 5.07 5.65
C MET A 98 5.56 4.14 6.86
N LEU A 99 6.76 3.69 7.23
CA LEU A 99 7.02 2.78 8.35
C LEU A 99 7.60 3.57 9.52
N GLU A 100 6.77 3.80 10.55
CA GLU A 100 7.04 4.84 11.54
C GLU A 100 7.05 4.28 12.97
N MET A 101 8.18 4.38 13.69
CA MET A 101 8.20 4.12 15.15
C MET A 101 7.66 2.74 15.57
N LEU A 102 7.94 1.68 14.79
CA LEU A 102 7.28 0.37 14.90
C LEU A 102 7.78 -0.55 16.04
N GLY A 103 8.76 -0.10 16.81
CA GLY A 103 9.45 -0.88 17.84
C GLY A 103 8.95 -0.71 19.27
N SER A 104 8.12 0.30 19.55
CA SER A 104 7.53 0.50 20.89
C SER A 104 6.49 -0.58 21.23
N PRO A 105 6.14 -0.79 22.52
CA PRO A 105 5.11 -1.75 22.91
C PRO A 105 3.67 -1.21 22.81
N THR A 106 3.45 -0.08 22.14
CA THR A 106 2.10 0.50 21.97
C THR A 106 1.34 -0.19 20.84
N GLU A 107 0.06 0.10 20.65
CA GLU A 107 -0.77 -0.52 19.61
C GLU A 107 -0.32 -0.07 18.20
N LEU A 108 -0.54 -0.92 17.19
CA LEU A 108 -0.34 -0.53 15.79
C LEU A 108 -1.39 0.52 15.40
N SER A 109 -1.00 1.50 14.59
CA SER A 109 -1.88 2.56 14.11
C SER A 109 -1.67 2.73 12.62
N LEU A 110 -2.72 2.46 11.83
CA LEU A 110 -2.74 2.69 10.39
C LEU A 110 -3.48 4.00 10.09
N GLN A 111 -2.76 4.95 9.51
CA GLN A 111 -3.35 6.14 8.91
C GLN A 111 -3.48 5.93 7.41
N PHE A 112 -4.68 6.14 6.87
CA PHE A 112 -4.91 6.06 5.43
C PHE A 112 -4.34 7.29 4.70
N SER A 113 -4.04 7.12 3.42
CA SER A 113 -3.83 8.21 2.46
C SER A 113 -5.03 9.18 2.44
N ARG A 114 -4.86 10.41 1.92
CA ARG A 114 -5.93 11.43 1.88
C ARG A 114 -7.21 10.95 1.20
N HIS A 115 -7.08 10.14 0.16
CA HIS A 115 -8.23 9.66 -0.62
C HIS A 115 -8.76 8.29 -0.19
N LYS A 116 -7.98 7.49 0.54
CA LYS A 116 -8.38 6.16 1.03
C LYS A 116 -8.78 5.17 -0.07
N GLU A 117 -8.08 5.20 -1.20
CA GLU A 117 -8.38 4.41 -2.40
C GLU A 117 -7.23 3.49 -2.86
N SER A 118 -6.07 3.56 -2.22
CA SER A 118 -4.90 2.72 -2.56
C SER A 118 -5.14 1.25 -2.23
N ASN A 119 -4.50 0.35 -2.97
CA ASN A 119 -4.69 -1.08 -2.73
C ASN A 119 -3.98 -1.51 -1.43
N ILE A 120 -2.76 -1.02 -1.20
CA ILE A 120 -1.94 -1.38 -0.04
C ILE A 120 -2.59 -1.01 1.29
N GLU A 121 -3.25 0.15 1.40
CA GLU A 121 -3.87 0.56 2.66
C GLU A 121 -5.12 -0.26 3.00
N ILE A 122 -5.88 -0.67 1.99
CA ILE A 122 -7.03 -1.57 2.18
C ILE A 122 -6.53 -2.96 2.57
N ALA A 123 -5.46 -3.45 1.93
CA ALA A 123 -4.84 -4.73 2.27
C ALA A 123 -4.25 -4.73 3.69
N LEU A 124 -3.67 -3.60 4.13
CA LEU A 124 -3.19 -3.41 5.50
C LEU A 124 -4.33 -3.41 6.51
N ALA A 125 -5.42 -2.70 6.24
CA ALA A 125 -6.59 -2.71 7.12
C ALA A 125 -7.14 -4.13 7.28
N GLU A 126 -7.26 -4.88 6.18
CA GLU A 126 -7.68 -6.28 6.24
C GLU A 126 -6.69 -7.18 7.00
N ALA A 127 -5.38 -6.97 6.83
CA ALA A 127 -4.34 -7.71 7.55
C ALA A 127 -4.38 -7.44 9.06
N LEU A 128 -4.60 -6.18 9.48
CA LEU A 128 -4.76 -5.80 10.88
C LEU A 128 -5.99 -6.45 11.52
N GLU A 129 -7.11 -6.48 10.82
CA GLU A 129 -8.33 -7.16 11.28
C GLU A 129 -8.11 -8.67 11.42
N LYS A 130 -7.46 -9.30 10.43
CA LYS A 130 -7.18 -10.75 10.43
C LYS A 130 -6.15 -11.17 11.48
N SER A 131 -5.17 -10.32 11.79
CA SER A 131 -4.15 -10.65 12.80
C SER A 131 -4.75 -10.72 14.21
N GLY A 132 -5.86 -10.02 14.45
CA GLY A 132 -6.48 -9.91 15.78
C GLY A 132 -5.65 -9.10 16.77
N CYS A 133 -4.60 -8.41 16.30
CA CYS A 133 -3.81 -7.51 17.13
C CYS A 133 -4.63 -6.28 17.54
N ARG A 134 -4.29 -5.67 18.69
CA ARG A 134 -4.87 -4.38 19.04
C ARG A 134 -4.29 -3.31 18.14
N HIS A 135 -5.16 -2.58 17.47
CA HIS A 135 -4.77 -1.56 16.52
C HIS A 135 -5.78 -0.42 16.42
N HIS A 136 -5.33 0.68 15.83
CA HIS A 136 -6.14 1.82 15.46
C HIS A 136 -6.08 2.02 13.94
N THR A 137 -7.18 2.51 13.38
CA THR A 137 -7.19 3.05 12.02
C THR A 137 -7.70 4.49 12.04
N GLY A 138 -7.11 5.36 11.22
CA GLY A 138 -7.35 6.79 11.26
C GLY A 138 -7.31 7.44 9.88
N ALA A 139 -7.87 8.65 9.78
CA ALA A 139 -7.68 9.47 8.60
C ALA A 139 -6.22 9.94 8.50
N PHE A 140 -5.85 10.43 7.32
CA PHE A 140 -4.57 11.09 7.09
C PHE A 140 -4.30 12.18 8.15
N GLU A 141 -3.07 12.25 8.67
CA GLU A 141 -2.64 13.22 9.70
C GLU A 141 -3.46 13.20 11.01
N SER A 142 -4.12 12.08 11.36
CA SER A 142 -4.99 12.01 12.56
C SER A 142 -4.30 11.52 13.83
N ALA A 143 -3.24 10.72 13.70
CA ALA A 143 -2.45 10.18 14.79
C ALA A 143 -1.02 10.74 14.79
N LEU A 144 -0.41 10.82 13.61
CA LEU A 144 0.96 11.29 13.38
C LEU A 144 0.97 12.12 12.09
N ILE A 145 1.80 13.17 12.07
CA ILE A 145 2.12 13.91 10.86
C ILE A 145 3.60 13.62 10.59
N ASN A 146 3.89 12.80 9.57
CA ASN A 146 5.25 12.56 9.11
C ASN A 146 5.35 12.66 7.58
N ASP A 147 6.36 12.05 6.95
CA ASP A 147 6.73 12.33 5.57
C ASP A 147 5.71 11.88 4.50
N GLU A 148 4.63 11.17 4.86
CA GLU A 148 3.59 10.74 3.93
C GLU A 148 2.98 11.90 3.09
N TYR A 149 2.93 13.13 3.62
CA TYR A 149 2.40 14.28 2.88
C TYR A 149 3.25 14.69 1.67
N ILE A 150 4.55 14.41 1.71
CA ILE A 150 5.48 14.73 0.63
C ILE A 150 5.19 13.82 -0.55
N TRP A 151 5.09 12.53 -0.31
CA TRP A 151 4.72 11.54 -1.33
C TRP A 151 3.39 11.88 -1.99
N GLU A 152 2.40 12.31 -1.21
CA GLU A 152 1.12 12.74 -1.74
C GLU A 152 1.17 14.04 -2.55
N ALA A 153 2.07 14.97 -2.22
CA ALA A 153 2.31 16.17 -3.03
C ALA A 153 2.82 15.82 -4.45
N TYR A 154 3.46 14.67 -4.60
CA TYR A 154 3.86 14.09 -5.89
C TYR A 154 2.78 13.16 -6.52
N GLY A 155 1.59 13.08 -5.93
CA GLY A 155 0.47 12.29 -6.45
C GLY A 155 0.52 10.79 -6.13
N ILE A 156 1.38 10.39 -5.20
CA ILE A 156 1.57 9.01 -4.75
C ILE A 156 0.81 8.84 -3.41
N PRO A 157 -0.33 8.13 -3.39
CA PRO A 157 -1.06 7.85 -2.15
C PRO A 157 -0.15 7.11 -1.17
N MET A 158 -0.03 7.65 0.04
CA MET A 158 0.91 7.14 1.04
C MET A 158 0.18 6.95 2.36
N ALA A 159 0.01 5.69 2.76
CA ALA A 159 -0.47 5.36 4.09
C ALA A 159 0.69 5.46 5.10
N SER A 160 0.38 5.43 6.39
CA SER A 160 1.39 5.38 7.46
C SER A 160 1.04 4.28 8.45
N LEU A 161 1.96 3.34 8.68
CA LEU A 161 1.84 2.31 9.70
C LEU A 161 2.81 2.64 10.83
N SER A 162 2.27 2.77 12.04
CA SER A 162 3.04 3.26 13.18
C SER A 162 2.74 2.59 14.50
N ARG A 163 3.58 2.83 15.52
CA ARG A 163 3.22 2.67 16.94
C ARG A 163 3.44 3.99 17.68
N PHE A 164 2.45 4.86 17.56
CA PHE A 164 2.44 6.21 18.13
C PHE A 164 1.08 6.51 18.79
N PRO A 165 1.02 7.25 19.92
CA PRO A 165 2.12 7.87 20.66
C PRO A 165 2.79 6.94 21.67
N TYR A 166 4.07 7.21 22.00
CA TYR A 166 4.80 6.56 23.10
C TYR A 166 5.56 7.59 23.96
N PRO A 167 5.76 7.35 25.28
CA PRO A 167 6.29 8.35 26.20
C PRO A 167 7.74 8.81 25.95
N GLU A 168 8.58 7.92 25.42
CA GLU A 168 10.02 8.14 25.23
C GLU A 168 10.36 8.96 23.99
N TYR A 169 9.36 9.27 23.15
CA TYR A 169 9.53 10.01 21.89
C TYR A 169 10.34 11.30 22.09
N HIS A 170 11.35 11.49 21.24
CA HIS A 170 12.30 12.62 21.29
C HIS A 170 13.09 12.75 22.61
N THR A 171 13.36 11.64 23.29
CA THR A 171 14.24 11.60 24.47
C THR A 171 15.32 10.53 24.32
N ASP A 172 16.36 10.60 25.16
CA ASP A 172 17.39 9.57 25.25
C ASP A 172 16.88 8.21 25.77
N LEU A 173 15.64 8.17 26.27
CA LEU A 173 14.97 6.93 26.64
C LEU A 173 14.44 6.16 25.42
N ASP A 174 14.31 6.81 24.25
CA ASP A 174 14.05 6.12 22.99
C ASP A 174 15.31 5.38 22.53
N SER A 175 15.57 4.27 23.20
CA SER A 175 16.81 3.51 23.12
C SER A 175 16.54 2.10 22.62
N VAL A 176 17.62 1.37 22.29
CA VAL A 176 17.47 -0.03 21.84
C VAL A 176 16.79 -0.90 22.90
N GLU A 177 16.93 -0.53 24.19
CA GLU A 177 16.29 -1.18 25.33
C GLU A 177 14.76 -1.03 25.33
N LEU A 178 14.20 0.00 24.70
CA LEU A 178 12.75 0.17 24.51
C LEU A 178 12.19 -0.80 23.46
N MET A 179 13.04 -1.30 22.55
CA MET A 179 12.61 -2.06 21.38
C MET A 179 12.04 -3.42 21.77
N SER A 180 10.82 -3.67 21.31
CA SER A 180 10.17 -4.96 21.42
C SER A 180 10.33 -5.74 20.12
N GLN A 181 11.12 -6.81 20.16
CA GLN A 181 11.28 -7.71 19.01
C GLN A 181 9.92 -8.25 18.52
N ALA A 182 9.03 -8.62 19.44
CA ALA A 182 7.70 -9.10 19.09
C ALA A 182 6.86 -8.03 18.36
N CYS A 183 7.03 -6.75 18.72
CA CYS A 183 6.33 -5.64 18.08
C CYS A 183 6.84 -5.36 16.66
N LEU A 184 8.16 -5.46 16.45
CA LEU A 184 8.78 -5.39 15.13
C LEU A 184 8.33 -6.55 14.24
N GLU A 185 8.34 -7.77 14.78
CA GLU A 185 7.87 -8.98 14.07
C GLU A 185 6.37 -8.91 13.74
N GLU A 186 5.54 -8.39 14.65
CA GLU A 186 4.11 -8.15 14.40
C GLU A 186 3.90 -7.18 13.22
N ALA A 187 4.68 -6.09 13.16
CA ALA A 187 4.60 -5.15 12.03
C ALA A 187 5.02 -5.80 10.71
N VAL A 188 6.13 -6.56 10.69
CA VAL A 188 6.56 -7.33 9.51
C VAL A 188 5.48 -8.34 9.08
N GLY A 189 4.86 -9.03 10.03
CA GLY A 189 3.79 -10.00 9.77
C GLY A 189 2.57 -9.37 9.10
N VAL A 190 2.11 -8.22 9.61
CA VAL A 190 1.00 -7.46 9.02
C VAL A 190 1.34 -6.98 7.60
N LEU A 191 2.55 -6.45 7.38
CA LEU A 191 3.01 -6.00 6.06
C LEU A 191 3.07 -7.16 5.06
N LEU A 192 3.62 -8.31 5.46
CA LEU A 192 3.67 -9.51 4.63
C LEU A 192 2.26 -10.01 4.29
N GLN A 193 1.35 -10.03 5.26
CA GLN A 193 -0.03 -10.45 5.01
C GLN A 193 -0.76 -9.50 4.05
N ALA A 194 -0.54 -8.20 4.15
CA ALA A 194 -1.06 -7.23 3.19
C ALA A 194 -0.51 -7.47 1.77
N ILE A 195 0.80 -7.75 1.67
CA ILE A 195 1.42 -8.11 0.39
C ILE A 195 0.84 -9.41 -0.17
N GLU A 196 0.61 -10.46 0.63
CA GLU A 196 -0.07 -11.68 0.13
C GLU A 196 -1.45 -11.38 -0.45
N THR A 197 -2.22 -10.48 0.18
CA THR A 197 -3.54 -10.07 -0.32
C THR A 197 -3.42 -9.39 -1.69
N LEU A 198 -2.42 -8.54 -1.89
CA LEU A 198 -2.16 -7.87 -3.17
C LEU A 198 -1.66 -8.83 -4.25
N GLU A 199 -0.82 -9.77 -3.86
CA GLU A 199 -0.19 -10.75 -4.73
C GLU A 199 -1.11 -11.92 -5.09
N SER A 200 -2.25 -12.04 -4.41
CA SER A 200 -3.31 -13.00 -4.72
C SER A 200 -4.09 -12.58 -5.98
N GLY A 201 -4.16 -13.48 -6.96
CA GLY A 201 -4.79 -13.24 -8.25
C GLY A 201 -3.90 -12.46 -9.22
N GLY A 202 -4.40 -12.19 -10.43
CA GLY A 202 -3.67 -11.41 -11.44
C GLY A 202 -3.82 -9.90 -11.24
N ILE A 203 -2.96 -9.12 -11.88
CA ILE A 203 -3.15 -7.66 -12.02
C ILE A 203 -4.25 -7.40 -13.04
N VAL A 204 -5.13 -6.46 -12.72
CA VAL A 204 -6.20 -5.98 -13.57
C VAL A 204 -5.83 -4.60 -14.08
N ARG A 205 -5.68 -4.49 -15.41
CA ARG A 205 -5.52 -3.22 -16.12
C ARG A 205 -6.56 -3.12 -17.21
N LYS A 206 -7.27 -1.99 -17.26
CA LYS A 206 -8.23 -1.71 -18.33
C LYS A 206 -7.55 -1.17 -19.58
N ARG A 207 -8.08 -1.53 -20.75
CA ARG A 207 -7.57 -1.13 -22.08
C ARG A 207 -8.45 -0.10 -22.78
N PHE A 208 -9.42 0.48 -22.08
CA PHE A 208 -10.41 1.41 -22.62
C PHE A 208 -10.60 2.62 -21.70
N SER A 209 -11.25 3.67 -22.23
CA SER A 209 -11.64 4.86 -21.49
C SER A 209 -13.15 5.09 -21.61
N GLY A 210 -13.75 5.69 -20.59
CA GLY A 210 -15.21 5.86 -20.50
C GLY A 210 -15.94 4.55 -20.20
N ASN A 211 -17.19 4.45 -20.66
CA ASN A 211 -18.05 3.28 -20.46
C ASN A 211 -18.19 2.47 -21.75
N VAL A 212 -18.26 1.15 -21.61
CA VAL A 212 -18.50 0.20 -22.71
C VAL A 212 -19.97 -0.19 -22.71
N CYS A 213 -20.56 -0.39 -23.90
CA CYS A 213 -21.92 -0.94 -24.02
C CYS A 213 -21.89 -2.45 -23.75
N LEU A 214 -21.87 -2.84 -22.47
CA LEU A 214 -21.66 -4.22 -22.04
C LEU A 214 -22.78 -5.19 -22.47
N SER A 215 -23.95 -4.67 -22.85
CA SER A 215 -25.07 -5.47 -23.37
C SER A 215 -24.98 -5.71 -24.89
N HIS A 216 -23.99 -5.15 -25.58
CA HIS A 216 -23.77 -5.45 -26.99
C HIS A 216 -23.43 -6.94 -27.16
N PRO A 217 -24.02 -7.67 -28.14
CA PRO A 217 -23.83 -9.11 -28.29
C PRO A 217 -22.37 -9.56 -28.50
N GLU A 218 -21.49 -8.67 -28.96
CA GLU A 218 -20.05 -8.96 -29.08
C GLU A 218 -19.32 -9.03 -27.74
N TYR A 219 -19.86 -8.37 -26.70
CA TYR A 219 -19.30 -8.40 -25.35
C TYR A 219 -20.06 -9.35 -24.43
N ASP A 220 -21.39 -9.20 -24.36
CA ASP A 220 -22.28 -9.99 -23.49
C ASP A 220 -21.80 -10.05 -22.03
N LEU A 221 -21.40 -8.89 -21.50
CA LEU A 221 -20.83 -8.73 -20.16
C LEU A 221 -21.80 -8.11 -19.15
N TYR A 222 -22.98 -7.65 -19.62
CA TYR A 222 -23.91 -6.91 -18.79
C TYR A 222 -24.51 -7.78 -17.69
N ILE A 223 -24.38 -7.32 -16.44
CA ILE A 223 -25.06 -7.89 -15.29
C ILE A 223 -26.35 -7.11 -15.05
N ASP A 224 -27.47 -7.77 -15.32
CA ASP A 224 -28.79 -7.24 -14.99
C ASP A 224 -29.00 -7.28 -13.46
N PRO A 225 -29.20 -6.13 -12.79
CA PRO A 225 -29.47 -6.11 -11.35
C PRO A 225 -30.88 -6.63 -11.01
N GLY A 226 -31.74 -6.87 -12.01
CA GLY A 226 -33.16 -7.07 -11.83
C GLY A 226 -33.88 -5.77 -11.51
N GLN A 227 -35.20 -5.81 -11.61
CA GLN A 227 -36.10 -4.70 -11.36
C GLN A 227 -37.27 -5.17 -10.51
N VAL A 228 -37.28 -4.78 -9.23
CA VAL A 228 -38.35 -5.12 -8.28
C VAL A 228 -39.73 -4.68 -8.79
N ALA A 229 -39.79 -3.59 -9.55
CA ALA A 229 -41.02 -3.11 -10.20
C ALA A 229 -41.61 -4.13 -11.20
N PHE A 230 -40.80 -5.03 -11.75
CA PHE A 230 -41.22 -6.12 -12.64
C PHE A 230 -41.29 -7.48 -11.93
N GLY A 231 -41.18 -7.50 -10.59
CA GLY A 231 -41.35 -8.71 -9.78
C GLY A 231 -40.06 -9.46 -9.45
N ASP A 232 -38.89 -8.92 -9.80
CA ASP A 232 -37.61 -9.53 -9.42
C ASP A 232 -37.40 -9.48 -7.89
N ILE A 233 -36.83 -10.56 -7.36
CA ILE A 233 -36.46 -10.68 -5.96
C ILE A 233 -35.04 -10.12 -5.78
N PRO A 234 -34.78 -9.26 -4.77
CA PRO A 234 -33.44 -8.81 -4.45
C PRO A 234 -32.49 -9.98 -4.20
N ASP A 235 -31.35 -9.96 -4.89
CA ASP A 235 -30.30 -10.98 -4.83
C ASP A 235 -28.97 -10.29 -4.56
N ASP A 236 -28.37 -10.60 -3.42
CA ASP A 236 -27.16 -9.94 -2.95
C ASP A 236 -25.93 -10.31 -3.79
N GLU A 237 -25.83 -11.57 -4.26
CA GLU A 237 -24.74 -11.97 -5.15
C GLU A 237 -24.81 -11.19 -6.47
N ARG A 238 -26.01 -11.12 -7.08
CA ARG A 238 -26.25 -10.33 -8.29
C ARG A 238 -25.92 -8.84 -8.10
N ARG A 239 -26.27 -8.27 -6.95
CA ARG A 239 -25.94 -6.88 -6.61
C ARG A 239 -24.42 -6.66 -6.54
N ARG A 240 -23.68 -7.58 -5.92
CA ARG A 240 -22.21 -7.51 -5.84
C ARG A 240 -21.54 -7.73 -7.20
N MET A 241 -22.06 -8.64 -8.02
CA MET A 241 -21.64 -8.81 -9.42
C MET A 241 -21.87 -7.55 -10.25
N ARG A 242 -23.00 -6.87 -10.05
CA ARG A 242 -23.28 -5.58 -10.67
C ARG A 242 -22.29 -4.51 -10.21
N LEU A 243 -21.97 -4.47 -8.92
CA LEU A 243 -20.96 -3.56 -8.39
C LEU A 243 -19.58 -3.81 -9.02
N LEU A 244 -19.18 -5.07 -9.19
CA LEU A 244 -17.94 -5.43 -9.88
C LEU A 244 -17.94 -4.92 -11.33
N MET A 245 -19.05 -5.11 -12.06
CA MET A 245 -19.22 -4.58 -13.42
C MET A 245 -19.05 -3.05 -13.46
N ASP A 246 -19.62 -2.33 -12.49
CA ASP A 246 -19.61 -0.87 -12.45
C ASP A 246 -18.24 -0.30 -11.99
N ILE A 247 -17.45 -1.05 -11.21
CA ILE A 247 -16.10 -0.64 -10.76
C ILE A 247 -15.06 -0.75 -11.88
N ILE A 248 -15.15 -1.74 -12.77
CA ILE A 248 -14.10 -1.97 -13.79
C ILE A 248 -13.85 -0.73 -14.67
N PRO A 249 -14.88 -0.03 -15.20
CA PRO A 249 -14.68 1.21 -15.96
C PRO A 249 -14.05 2.36 -15.16
N THR A 250 -14.22 2.39 -13.83
CA THR A 250 -13.72 3.47 -12.97
C THR A 250 -12.26 3.28 -12.55
N LEU A 251 -11.67 2.09 -12.77
CA LEU A 251 -10.26 1.83 -12.48
C LEU A 251 -9.36 2.84 -13.18
N SER A 252 -8.69 3.69 -12.41
CA SER A 252 -7.72 4.68 -12.89
C SER A 252 -6.28 4.18 -12.80
N ARG A 253 -6.06 3.11 -12.03
CA ARG A 253 -4.75 2.52 -11.74
C ARG A 253 -4.88 0.99 -11.70
N PRO A 254 -3.79 0.24 -11.93
CA PRO A 254 -3.78 -1.20 -11.74
C PRO A 254 -4.16 -1.61 -10.32
N THR A 255 -4.84 -2.75 -10.21
CA THR A 255 -5.27 -3.37 -8.95
C THR A 255 -5.18 -4.88 -9.08
N SER A 256 -5.24 -5.64 -7.98
CA SER A 256 -5.29 -7.10 -8.07
C SER A 256 -6.74 -7.61 -8.13
N MET A 257 -6.95 -8.79 -8.72
CA MET A 257 -8.26 -9.46 -8.73
C MET A 257 -8.78 -9.67 -7.32
N ASN A 258 -7.91 -10.00 -6.36
CA ASN A 258 -8.29 -10.17 -4.96
C ASN A 258 -8.71 -8.85 -4.30
N MET A 259 -8.07 -7.72 -4.63
CA MET A 259 -8.51 -6.41 -4.16
C MET A 259 -9.90 -6.04 -4.68
N LEU A 260 -10.21 -6.37 -5.94
CA LEU A 260 -11.57 -6.22 -6.45
C LEU A 260 -12.56 -7.11 -5.70
N ALA A 261 -12.19 -8.36 -5.44
CA ALA A 261 -12.99 -9.32 -4.69
C ALA A 261 -13.34 -8.81 -3.28
N VAL A 262 -12.34 -8.30 -2.55
CA VAL A 262 -12.51 -7.67 -1.23
C VAL A 262 -13.42 -6.46 -1.31
N ARG A 263 -13.20 -5.53 -2.27
CA ARG A 263 -14.00 -4.31 -2.44
C ARG A 263 -15.48 -4.58 -2.71
N VAL A 264 -15.80 -5.60 -3.48
CA VAL A 264 -17.20 -5.94 -3.83
C VAL A 264 -17.81 -7.02 -2.95
N GLY A 265 -17.01 -7.65 -2.09
CA GLY A 265 -17.43 -8.75 -1.22
C GLY A 265 -17.77 -10.04 -1.99
N LEU A 266 -17.08 -10.36 -3.08
CA LEU A 266 -17.27 -11.60 -3.82
C LEU A 266 -16.13 -12.59 -3.55
N PRO A 267 -16.37 -13.91 -3.67
CA PRO A 267 -15.28 -14.89 -3.72
C PRO A 267 -14.35 -14.58 -4.90
N LEU A 268 -13.03 -14.75 -4.69
CA LEU A 268 -12.02 -14.50 -5.73
C LEU A 268 -12.32 -15.26 -7.02
N GLU A 269 -12.68 -16.54 -6.92
CA GLU A 269 -13.02 -17.39 -8.07
C GLU A 269 -14.12 -16.78 -8.96
N ARG A 270 -15.15 -16.18 -8.36
CA ARG A 270 -16.26 -15.53 -9.09
C ARG A 270 -15.80 -14.26 -9.81
N VAL A 271 -14.90 -13.52 -9.18
CA VAL A 271 -14.29 -12.33 -9.78
C VAL A 271 -13.39 -12.74 -10.95
N GLU A 272 -12.56 -13.77 -10.79
CA GLU A 272 -11.72 -14.31 -11.86
C GLU A 272 -12.54 -14.79 -13.05
N GLU A 273 -13.58 -15.61 -12.83
CA GLU A 273 -14.50 -16.09 -13.86
C GLU A 273 -15.12 -14.95 -14.68
N TYR A 274 -15.49 -13.85 -14.01
CA TYR A 274 -16.09 -12.70 -14.67
C TYR A 274 -15.05 -11.90 -15.45
N LEU A 275 -13.90 -11.60 -14.85
CA LEU A 275 -12.83 -10.83 -15.49
C LEU A 275 -12.22 -11.56 -16.69
N GLU A 276 -12.19 -12.89 -16.70
CA GLU A 276 -11.81 -13.67 -17.89
C GLU A 276 -12.66 -13.33 -19.11
N LYS A 277 -13.96 -13.06 -18.93
CA LYS A 277 -14.84 -12.65 -20.04
C LYS A 277 -14.41 -11.29 -20.59
N TRP A 278 -14.05 -10.35 -19.72
CA TRP A 278 -13.54 -9.05 -20.14
C TRP A 278 -12.20 -9.14 -20.87
N VAL A 279 -11.31 -10.04 -20.45
CA VAL A 279 -10.04 -10.33 -21.15
C VAL A 279 -10.31 -10.91 -22.54
N ARG A 280 -11.24 -11.86 -22.68
CA ARG A 280 -11.63 -12.43 -23.98
C ARG A 280 -12.19 -11.37 -24.95
N CYS A 281 -12.84 -10.35 -24.41
CA CYS A 281 -13.32 -9.19 -25.17
C CYS A 281 -12.23 -8.15 -25.46
N GLY A 282 -10.99 -8.34 -24.99
CA GLY A 282 -9.89 -7.38 -25.17
C GLY A 282 -10.04 -6.08 -24.37
N LEU A 283 -10.91 -6.07 -23.35
CA LEU A 283 -11.18 -4.88 -22.52
C LEU A 283 -10.23 -4.77 -21.32
N LEU A 284 -9.65 -5.89 -20.90
CA LEU A 284 -8.62 -5.98 -19.86
C LEU A 284 -7.37 -6.65 -20.45
N ASP A 285 -6.20 -6.38 -19.86
CA ASP A 285 -4.97 -7.09 -20.23
C ASP A 285 -5.04 -8.59 -19.89
N SER A 286 -4.49 -9.41 -20.78
CA SER A 286 -4.20 -10.82 -20.48
C SER A 286 -3.00 -10.89 -19.54
N LYS A 287 -3.10 -11.73 -18.50
CA LYS A 287 -2.04 -12.01 -17.50
C LYS A 287 -0.64 -12.04 -18.09
#